data_AF-A0A554I9R1-F1
#
_entry.id   AF-A0A554I9R1-F1
#
_cell.length_a   1.000
_cell.length_b   1.000
_cell.length_c   1.000
_cell.angle_alpha   90.00
_cell.angle_beta   90.00
_cell.angle_gamma   90.00
#
_symmetry.space_group_name_H-M   'P 1'
#
loop_
_entity.id
_entity.type
_entity.pdbx_description
1 polymer ?
#
loop_
_entity_poly.entity_id
_entity_poly.type
_entity_poly.pdbx_seq_one_letter_code
_entity_poly.pdbx_strand_id
1 'polypeptide(L)'
;FMFIPAEGIYYDLLINQVGAIKVNTRDLIEYAFKEKHVIIVSPTSFFAYLQTVMQGLRALQIEESAKEIRKYVEMLQKHLMSYEEYLQKLGNNLGTTVNMYNRAYKEFGKIDKDVFKITGKAGEIEPMQIEGPTITEEE
;
A
#
# COMPACT_ATOMS: atom_id res chain seq x y z
N PHE A 1 -31.40 20.93 14.10
CA PHE A 1 -32.51 20.11 13.58
C PHE A 1 -33.67 20.14 14.55
N MET A 2 -34.90 20.09 14.04
CA MET A 2 -36.11 19.86 14.82
C MET A 2 -36.75 18.56 14.32
N PHE A 3 -36.76 17.55 15.18
CA PHE A 3 -37.27 16.21 14.83
C PHE A 3 -38.74 16.09 15.18
N ILE A 4 -39.55 15.66 14.22
CA ILE A 4 -40.98 15.40 14.41
C ILE A 4 -41.18 13.88 14.35
N PRO A 5 -41.54 13.21 15.44
CA PRO A 5 -41.48 11.74 15.56
C PRO A 5 -42.57 10.98 14.78
N ALA A 6 -43.46 11.69 14.07
CA ALA A 6 -44.52 11.09 13.26
C ALA A 6 -44.51 11.69 11.85
N GLU A 7 -44.36 10.82 10.84
CA GLU A 7 -44.30 11.24 9.44
C GLU A 7 -45.59 11.94 9.00
N GLY A 8 -46.76 11.46 9.45
CA GLY A 8 -48.06 12.09 9.17
C GLY A 8 -48.15 13.53 9.68
N ILE A 9 -47.71 13.77 10.93
CA ILE A 9 -47.69 15.13 11.52
C ILE A 9 -46.70 16.03 10.77
N TYR A 10 -45.56 15.49 10.32
CA TYR A 10 -44.62 16.23 9.49
C TYR A 10 -45.25 16.65 8.15
N TYR A 11 -45.97 15.75 7.47
CA TYR A 11 -46.70 16.08 6.24
C TYR A 11 -47.79 17.13 6.47
N ASP A 12 -48.57 17.01 7.54
CA ASP A 12 -49.62 17.97 7.88
C ASP A 12 -49.05 19.37 8.15
N LEU A 13 -47.86 19.44 8.76
CA LEU A 13 -47.11 20.70 8.97
C LEU A 13 -46.53 21.28 7.68
N LEU A 14 -46.21 20.45 6.68
CA LEU A 14 -45.80 20.94 5.36
C LEU A 14 -47.00 21.46 4.55
N ILE A 15 -48.15 20.78 4.63
CA ILE A 15 -49.31 20.97 3.74
C ILE A 15 -50.31 22.04 4.26
N ASN A 16 -50.30 22.36 5.56
CA ASN A 16 -51.25 23.20 6.34
C ASN A 16 -52.42 22.42 6.94
N GLN A 17 -52.41 22.18 8.26
CA GLN A 17 -53.52 22.43 9.19
C GLN A 17 -53.13 22.07 10.64
N VAL A 18 -52.80 23.08 11.46
CA VAL A 18 -52.89 22.96 12.92
C VAL A 18 -53.71 24.15 13.43
N GLY A 19 -55.01 23.92 13.67
CA GLY A 19 -55.89 24.88 14.35
C GLY A 19 -56.44 26.05 13.51
N ALA A 20 -57.34 26.81 14.12
CA ALA A 20 -58.22 27.82 13.52
C ALA A 20 -57.53 29.11 12.98
N ILE A 21 -56.20 29.15 12.88
CA ILE A 21 -55.45 30.29 12.37
C ILE A 21 -54.62 29.82 11.18
N LYS A 22 -54.99 30.27 9.98
CA LYS A 22 -54.26 30.04 8.72
C LYS A 22 -52.93 30.80 8.72
N VAL A 23 -51.94 30.34 9.48
CA VAL A 23 -50.56 30.78 9.28
C VAL A 23 -49.98 29.98 8.12
N ASN A 24 -49.47 30.67 7.11
CA ASN A 24 -48.96 30.07 5.87
C ASN A 24 -47.74 29.18 6.20
N THR A 25 -47.86 27.85 6.16
CA THR A 25 -46.77 26.91 6.55
C THR A 25 -45.47 27.13 5.78
N ARG A 26 -45.55 27.70 4.57
CA ARG A 26 -44.39 28.08 3.76
C ARG A 26 -43.53 29.14 4.47
N ASP A 27 -44.16 30.12 5.13
CA ASP A 27 -43.45 31.13 5.93
C ASP A 27 -42.80 30.51 7.18
N LEU A 28 -43.42 29.49 7.79
CA LEU A 28 -42.86 28.86 8.99
C LEU A 28 -41.61 28.03 8.69
N ILE A 29 -41.61 27.28 7.58
CA ILE A 29 -40.42 26.51 7.14
C ILE A 29 -39.30 27.48 6.74
N GLU A 30 -39.65 28.54 6.01
CA GLU A 30 -38.68 29.54 5.59
C GLU A 30 -38.10 30.31 6.79
N TYR A 31 -38.93 30.71 7.75
CA TYR A 31 -38.53 31.29 9.03
C TYR A 31 -37.61 30.35 9.81
N ALA A 32 -38.01 29.09 9.98
CA ALA A 32 -37.22 28.10 10.69
C ALA A 32 -35.84 27.92 10.04
N PHE A 33 -35.79 27.81 8.71
CA PHE A 33 -34.53 27.58 7.99
C PHE A 33 -33.64 28.83 7.91
N LYS A 34 -34.18 29.99 7.47
CA LYS A 34 -33.41 31.21 7.22
C LYS A 34 -33.14 32.03 8.47
N GLU A 35 -34.16 32.23 9.32
CA GLU A 35 -34.05 33.11 10.48
C GLU A 35 -33.62 32.36 11.75
N LYS A 36 -33.97 31.08 11.88
CA LYS A 36 -33.65 30.27 13.07
C LYS A 36 -32.61 29.18 12.84
N HIS A 37 -32.18 28.94 11.60
CA HIS A 37 -31.22 27.89 11.25
C HIS A 37 -31.64 26.48 11.75
N VAL A 38 -32.94 26.25 11.82
CA VAL A 38 -33.57 24.98 12.20
C VAL A 38 -34.08 24.28 10.95
N ILE A 39 -33.50 23.11 10.67
CA ILE A 39 -34.01 22.20 9.65
C ILE A 39 -35.02 21.26 10.30
N ILE A 40 -36.29 21.34 9.86
CA ILE A 40 -37.37 20.46 10.31
C ILE A 40 -37.26 19.14 9.55
N VAL A 41 -37.24 18.03 10.28
CA VAL A 41 -37.06 16.68 9.73
C VAL A 41 -38.06 15.69 10.33
N SER A 42 -38.45 14.72 9.52
CA SER A 42 -39.20 13.52 9.87
C SER A 42 -38.27 12.34 10.17
N PRO A 43 -38.77 11.18 10.64
CA PRO A 43 -37.96 9.96 10.80
C PRO A 43 -37.26 9.57 9.51
N THR A 44 -37.95 9.63 8.37
CA THR A 44 -37.39 9.22 7.08
C THR A 44 -36.31 10.19 6.58
N SER A 45 -36.59 11.49 6.63
CA SER A 45 -35.63 12.51 6.16
C SER A 45 -34.42 12.62 7.09
N PHE A 46 -34.61 12.54 8.40
CA PHE A 46 -33.50 12.56 9.35
C PHE A 46 -32.60 11.32 9.18
N PHE A 47 -33.20 10.15 9.00
CA PHE A 47 -32.47 8.92 8.69
C PHE A 47 -31.63 9.06 7.41
N ALA A 48 -32.19 9.62 6.33
CA ALA A 48 -31.45 9.85 5.09
C ALA A 48 -30.26 10.82 5.26
N TYR A 49 -30.42 11.87 6.06
CA TYR A 49 -29.33 12.77 6.42
C TYR A 49 -28.22 12.05 7.18
N LEU A 50 -28.57 11.29 8.22
CA LEU A 50 -27.60 10.52 9.00
C LEU A 50 -26.90 9.47 8.14
N GLN A 51 -27.60 8.82 7.21
CA GLN A 51 -27.03 7.87 6.27
C GLN A 51 -25.96 8.52 5.39
N THR A 52 -26.25 9.71 4.86
CA THR A 52 -25.28 10.49 4.06
C THR A 52 -24.06 10.87 4.91
N VAL A 53 -24.27 11.32 6.15
CA VAL A 53 -23.17 11.64 7.08
C VAL A 53 -22.32 10.41 7.38
N MET A 54 -22.95 9.27 7.69
CA MET A 54 -22.23 8.01 7.93
C MET A 54 -21.42 7.58 6.70
N GLN A 55 -21.96 7.74 5.49
CA GLN A 55 -21.25 7.43 4.26
C GLN A 55 -20.03 8.36 4.08
N GLY A 56 -20.18 9.66 4.36
CA GLY A 56 -19.07 10.62 4.35
C GLY A 56 -17.97 10.26 5.35
N LEU A 57 -18.34 9.91 6.59
CA LEU A 57 -17.37 9.50 7.61
C LEU A 57 -16.62 8.21 7.23
N ARG A 58 -17.32 7.22 6.66
CA ARG A 58 -16.67 5.99 6.15
C ARG A 58 -15.70 6.29 5.01
N ALA A 59 -16.06 7.18 4.10
CA ALA A 59 -15.17 7.58 3.02
C ALA A 59 -13.88 8.24 3.54
N LEU A 60 -13.99 9.12 4.56
CA LEU A 60 -12.82 9.73 5.20
C LEU A 60 -11.90 8.68 5.87
N GLN A 61 -12.47 7.69 6.55
CA GLN A 61 -11.70 6.59 7.14
C GLN A 61 -10.97 5.77 6.07
N ILE A 62 -11.63 5.46 4.96
CA ILE A 62 -11.03 4.73 3.83
C ILE A 62 -9.89 5.55 3.22
N GLU A 63 -10.06 6.86 3.05
CA GLU A 63 -9.01 7.75 2.53
C GLU A 63 -7.78 7.75 3.43
N GLU A 64 -7.96 7.80 4.75
CA GLU A 64 -6.87 7.73 5.72
C GLU A 64 -6.12 6.39 5.64
N SER A 65 -6.84 5.27 5.65
CA SER A 65 -6.23 3.94 5.47
C SER A 65 -5.49 3.82 4.12
N ALA A 66 -6.01 4.40 3.05
CA ALA A 66 -5.34 4.40 1.75
C ALA A 66 -4.02 5.18 1.76
N LYS A 67 -3.94 6.30 2.50
CA LYS A 67 -2.69 7.06 2.70
C LYS A 67 -1.66 6.23 3.46
N GLU A 68 -2.07 5.50 4.49
CA GLU A 68 -1.20 4.60 5.24
C GLU A 68 -0.69 3.45 4.37
N ILE A 69 -1.57 2.77 3.63
CA ILE A 69 -1.20 1.71 2.69
C ILE A 69 -0.15 2.22 1.70
N ARG A 70 -0.37 3.39 1.09
CA ARG A 70 0.60 3.98 0.15
C ARG A 70 1.97 4.18 0.81
N LYS A 71 2.00 4.75 2.02
CA LYS A 71 3.24 4.95 2.78
C LYS A 71 3.99 3.63 3.01
N TYR A 72 3.29 2.57 3.41
CA TYR A 72 3.92 1.27 3.64
C TYR A 72 4.41 0.61 2.35
N VAL A 73 3.68 0.76 1.25
CA VAL A 73 4.10 0.28 -0.07
C VAL A 73 5.38 0.99 -0.53
N GLU A 74 5.46 2.32 -0.36
CA GLU A 74 6.67 3.09 -0.68
C GLU A 74 7.87 2.65 0.17
N MET A 75 7.66 2.38 1.46
CA MET A 75 8.71 1.86 2.34
C MET A 75 9.17 0.47 1.91
N LEU A 76 8.22 -0.42 1.58
CA LEU A 76 8.53 -1.76 1.10
C LEU A 76 9.34 -1.72 -0.20
N GLN A 77 8.96 -0.85 -1.16
CA GLN A 77 9.69 -0.66 -2.40
C GLN A 77 11.15 -0.27 -2.14
N LYS A 78 11.39 0.69 -1.23
CA LYS A 78 12.75 1.10 -0.84
C LYS A 78 13.55 -0.05 -0.25
N HIS A 79 12.93 -0.86 0.61
CA HIS A 79 13.59 -2.03 1.18
C HIS A 79 13.96 -3.04 0.09
N LEU A 80 13.04 -3.37 -0.81
CA LEU A 80 13.29 -4.31 -1.91
C LEU A 80 14.45 -3.85 -2.80
N MET A 81 14.46 -2.57 -3.19
CA MET A 81 15.56 -2.00 -3.98
C MET A 81 16.91 -2.09 -3.26
N SER A 82 16.94 -1.85 -1.94
CA SER A 82 18.17 -1.98 -1.14
C SER A 82 18.65 -3.43 -1.07
N TYR A 83 17.73 -4.39 -0.91
CA TYR A 83 18.09 -5.81 -0.92
C TYR A 83 18.62 -6.27 -2.27
N GLU A 84 17.99 -5.83 -3.35
CA GLU A 84 18.47 -6.10 -4.71
C GLU A 84 19.90 -5.60 -4.90
N GLU A 85 20.21 -4.37 -4.48
CA GLU A 85 21.56 -3.82 -4.55
C GLU A 85 22.57 -4.66 -3.74
N TYR A 86 22.19 -5.12 -2.55
CA TYR A 86 23.05 -6.00 -1.75
C TYR A 86 23.29 -7.36 -2.42
N LEU A 87 22.25 -7.97 -3.00
CA LEU A 87 22.34 -9.25 -3.70
C LEU A 87 23.18 -9.13 -4.97
N GLN A 88 23.04 -8.04 -5.72
CA GLN A 88 23.84 -7.78 -6.92
C GLN A 88 25.33 -7.64 -6.56
N LYS A 89 25.67 -6.87 -5.52
CA LYS A 89 27.04 -6.75 -5.02
C LYS A 89 27.59 -8.10 -4.52
N LEU A 90 26.76 -8.89 -3.83
CA LEU A 90 27.13 -10.22 -3.38
C LEU A 90 27.44 -11.14 -4.56
N GLY A 91 26.60 -11.15 -5.60
CA GLY A 91 26.82 -11.92 -6.82
C GLY A 91 28.15 -11.55 -7.50
N ASN A 92 28.45 -10.25 -7.64
CA ASN A 92 29.71 -9.77 -8.19
C ASN A 92 30.94 -10.22 -7.39
N ASN A 93 30.85 -10.15 -6.06
CA ASN A 93 31.92 -10.60 -5.17
C ASN A 93 32.11 -12.12 -5.27
N LEU A 94 31.03 -12.90 -5.28
CA LEU A 94 31.09 -14.36 -5.47
C LEU A 94 31.74 -14.72 -6.81
N GLY A 95 31.38 -14.05 -7.90
CA GLY A 95 32.02 -14.23 -9.21
C GLY A 95 33.53 -13.95 -9.14
N THR A 96 33.93 -12.89 -8.44
CA THR A 96 35.35 -12.56 -8.23
C THR A 96 36.07 -13.65 -7.43
N THR A 97 35.47 -14.13 -6.33
CA THR A 97 36.03 -15.21 -5.50
C THR A 97 36.17 -16.51 -6.29
N VAL A 98 35.15 -16.90 -7.06
CA VAL A 98 35.19 -18.09 -7.93
C VAL A 98 36.31 -17.98 -8.96
N ASN A 99 36.44 -16.82 -9.61
CA ASN A 99 37.51 -16.58 -10.57
C ASN A 99 38.91 -16.68 -9.93
N MET A 100 39.08 -16.13 -8.73
CA MET A 100 40.32 -16.26 -7.96
C MET A 100 40.62 -17.72 -7.61
N TYR A 101 39.63 -18.47 -7.14
CA TYR A 101 39.76 -19.90 -6.83
C TYR A 101 40.20 -20.69 -8.07
N ASN A 102 39.49 -20.56 -9.18
CA ASN A 102 39.78 -21.27 -10.43
C ASN A 102 41.18 -20.92 -10.96
N ARG A 103 41.59 -19.65 -10.87
CA ARG A 103 42.94 -19.22 -11.27
C ARG A 103 44.01 -19.80 -10.37
N ALA A 104 43.83 -19.75 -9.04
CA ALA A 104 44.77 -20.31 -8.08
C ALA A 104 44.94 -21.83 -8.29
N TYR A 105 43.85 -22.55 -8.50
CA TYR A 105 43.88 -24.00 -8.74
C TYR A 105 44.55 -24.35 -10.07
N LYS A 106 44.35 -23.54 -11.12
CA LYS A 106 45.06 -23.68 -12.39
C LYS A 106 46.57 -23.44 -12.27
N GLU A 107 46.98 -22.43 -11.50
CA GLU A 107 48.41 -22.20 -11.21
C GLU A 107 49.00 -23.32 -10.35
N PHE A 108 48.25 -23.83 -9.37
CA PHE A 108 48.64 -24.99 -8.56
C PHE A 108 48.90 -26.23 -9.44
N GLY A 109 48.05 -26.50 -10.42
CA GLY A 109 48.27 -27.57 -11.39
C GLY A 109 49.55 -27.43 -12.22
N LYS A 110 50.15 -26.24 -12.34
CA LYS A 110 51.46 -26.06 -13.01
C LYS A 110 52.62 -26.54 -12.15
N ILE A 111 52.47 -26.57 -10.82
CA ILE A 111 53.50 -27.09 -9.91
C ILE A 111 53.83 -28.53 -10.28
N ASP A 112 52.86 -29.29 -10.78
CA ASP A 112 53.07 -30.65 -11.26
C ASP A 112 54.14 -30.74 -12.37
N LYS A 113 54.20 -29.75 -13.26
CA LYS A 113 55.25 -29.66 -14.28
C LYS A 113 56.62 -29.40 -13.68
N ASP A 114 56.69 -28.62 -12.61
CA ASP A 114 57.95 -28.32 -11.93
C ASP A 114 58.42 -29.52 -11.09
N VAL A 115 57.49 -30.22 -10.42
CA VAL A 115 57.75 -31.49 -9.74
C VAL A 115 58.22 -32.56 -10.73
N PHE A 116 57.61 -32.65 -11.91
CA PHE A 116 58.04 -33.56 -12.98
C PHE A 116 59.48 -33.29 -13.42
N LYS A 117 59.86 -32.02 -13.63
CA LYS A 117 61.23 -31.65 -14.01
C LYS A 117 62.26 -32.02 -12.95
N ILE A 118 61.89 -31.96 -11.67
CA ILE A 118 62.82 -32.22 -10.55
C ILE A 118 62.93 -33.72 -10.24
N THR A 119 61.81 -34.43 -10.25
CA THR A 119 61.72 -35.81 -9.74
C THR A 119 61.65 -36.87 -10.84
N GLY A 120 61.42 -36.48 -12.09
CA GLY A 120 61.21 -37.39 -13.23
C GLY A 120 59.90 -38.18 -13.17
N LYS A 121 59.05 -37.92 -12.17
CA LYS A 121 57.72 -38.54 -12.00
C LYS A 121 56.66 -37.45 -12.08
N ALA A 122 55.57 -37.72 -12.80
CA ALA A 122 54.43 -36.81 -12.82
C ALA A 122 53.70 -36.96 -11.48
N GLY A 123 53.32 -35.86 -10.86
CA GLY A 123 52.33 -35.89 -9.79
C GLY A 123 50.91 -35.99 -10.40
N GLU A 124 49.94 -36.25 -9.54
CA GLU A 124 48.53 -36.37 -9.90
C GLU A 124 47.77 -35.16 -9.33
N ILE A 125 48.01 -33.97 -9.91
CA ILE A 125 47.23 -32.78 -9.54
C ILE A 125 46.15 -32.55 -10.60
N GLU A 126 44.91 -32.91 -10.29
CA GLU A 126 43.75 -32.62 -11.14
C GLU A 126 43.13 -31.27 -10.77
N PRO A 127 43.19 -30.26 -11.65
CA PRO A 127 42.64 -28.96 -11.33
C PRO A 127 41.12 -28.95 -11.26
N MET A 128 40.56 -28.73 -10.07
CA MET A 128 39.12 -28.55 -9.87
C MET A 128 38.70 -27.13 -10.29
N GLN A 129 37.55 -27.02 -10.95
CA GLN A 129 36.92 -25.75 -11.27
C GLN A 129 35.50 -25.71 -10.73
N ILE A 130 35.10 -24.53 -10.26
CA ILE A 130 33.74 -24.26 -9.81
C ILE A 130 33.10 -23.23 -10.74
N GLU A 131 31.81 -23.42 -11.03
CA GLU A 131 31.04 -22.46 -11.81
C GLU A 131 30.70 -21.22 -10.98
N GLY A 132 30.74 -20.06 -11.63
CA GLY A 132 30.38 -18.79 -11.03
C GLY A 132 28.86 -18.57 -11.00
N PRO A 133 28.38 -17.55 -10.27
CA PRO A 133 26.97 -17.18 -10.31
C PRO A 133 26.56 -16.76 -11.72
N THR A 134 25.50 -17.37 -12.27
CA THR A 134 24.86 -16.95 -13.51
C THR A 134 23.97 -15.75 -13.26
N ILE A 135 24.41 -14.58 -13.69
CA ILE A 135 23.57 -13.37 -13.71
C ILE A 135 22.88 -13.37 -15.07
N THR A 136 21.70 -13.95 -15.17
CA THR A 136 20.81 -13.74 -16.32
C THR A 136 20.26 -12.33 -16.21
N GLU A 137 20.75 -11.42 -17.04
CA GLU A 137 20.08 -10.16 -17.30
C GLU A 137 18.78 -10.50 -18.04
N GLU A 138 17.64 -10.45 -17.35
CA GLU A 138 16.33 -10.48 -18.03
C GLU A 138 16.17 -9.13 -18.76
N GLU A 139 16.15 -9.18 -20.10
CA GLU A 139 15.85 -8.03 -21.00
C GLU A 139 14.42 -7.49 -20.83
#